data_AF-A0A957CD38-F1
#
_entry.id   AF-A0A957CD38-F1
#
_cell.length_a   1.000
_cell.length_b   1.000
_cell.length_c   1.000
_cell.angle_alpha   90.00
_cell.angle_beta   90.00
_cell.angle_gamma   90.00
#
_symmetry.space_group_name_H-M   'P 1'
#
loop_
_entity.id
_entity.type
_entity.pdbx_description
1 polymer ?
#
loop_
_entity_poly.entity_id
_entity_poly.type
_entity_poly.pdbx_seq_one_letter_code
_entity_poly.pdbx_strand_id
1 'polypeptide(L)'
;MMARQTREQLKRLNALTEAQAALGWGVILVLAALLGTIYVSQASRIASVGRRVQILQNELTELKRENNDLERDIAAAQSLERLQAEAVRLGFVEADPEDIEYIIVPEYPVEIEETDPLEIMPTVTAVPPPAQTVREALWLYLSDRFSDFIRGEAREQ
;
A
#
# COMPACT_ATOMS: atom_id res chain seq x y z
N MET A 1 -1.27 -51.41 -65.29
CA MET A 1 -0.69 -51.39 -63.92
C MET A 1 -0.55 -49.98 -63.31
N MET A 2 -0.61 -48.89 -64.08
CA MET A 2 -0.43 -47.51 -63.58
C MET A 2 -1.52 -46.99 -62.60
N ALA A 3 -2.77 -47.47 -62.68
CA ALA A 3 -3.87 -46.95 -61.85
C ALA A 3 -3.84 -47.39 -60.37
N ARG A 4 -3.02 -48.39 -60.00
CA ARG A 4 -2.87 -48.84 -58.60
C ARG A 4 -1.84 -48.00 -57.86
N GLN A 5 -0.75 -47.60 -58.52
CA GLN A 5 0.32 -46.78 -57.91
C GLN A 5 -0.16 -45.37 -57.55
N THR A 6 -1.00 -44.74 -58.38
CA THR A 6 -1.54 -43.39 -58.10
C THR A 6 -2.43 -43.36 -56.86
N ARG A 7 -3.18 -44.43 -56.61
CA ARG A 7 -4.03 -44.57 -55.41
C ARG A 7 -3.21 -44.72 -54.13
N GLU A 8 -2.07 -45.41 -54.19
CA GLU A 8 -1.19 -45.55 -53.03
C GLU A 8 -0.44 -44.25 -52.71
N GLN A 9 -0.03 -43.49 -53.72
CA GLN A 9 0.62 -42.19 -53.52
C GLN A 9 -0.34 -41.16 -52.88
N LEU A 10 -1.59 -41.10 -53.34
CA LEU A 10 -2.61 -40.21 -52.76
C LEU A 10 -2.92 -40.54 -51.28
N LYS A 11 -2.94 -41.83 -50.92
CA LYS A 11 -3.12 -42.25 -49.51
C LYS A 11 -1.96 -41.81 -48.62
N ARG A 12 -0.72 -41.87 -49.10
CA ARG A 12 0.46 -41.43 -48.34
C ARG A 12 0.50 -39.92 -48.14
N LEU A 13 0.12 -39.15 -49.16
CA LEU A 13 0.01 -37.70 -49.05
C LEU A 13 -1.06 -37.30 -48.02
N ASN A 14 -2.23 -37.94 -48.08
CA ASN A 14 -3.31 -37.65 -47.13
C ASN A 14 -2.93 -38.01 -45.69
N ALA A 15 -2.24 -39.14 -45.48
CA ALA A 15 -1.75 -39.56 -44.16
C ALA A 15 -0.70 -38.59 -43.57
N LEU A 16 0.12 -37.94 -44.40
CA LEU A 16 1.08 -36.93 -43.95
C LEU A 16 0.38 -35.62 -43.56
N THR A 17 -0.64 -35.19 -44.31
CA THR A 17 -1.47 -34.02 -43.95
C THR A 17 -2.31 -34.27 -42.70
N GLU A 18 -2.86 -35.48 -42.52
CA GLU A 18 -3.56 -35.88 -41.29
C GLU A 18 -2.60 -35.87 -40.09
N ALA A 19 -1.38 -36.38 -40.26
CA ALA A 19 -0.36 -36.34 -39.21
C ALA A 19 0.09 -34.90 -38.86
N GLN A 20 0.25 -34.01 -39.86
CA GLN A 20 0.56 -32.59 -39.62
C GLN A 20 -0.60 -31.86 -38.94
N ALA A 21 -1.85 -32.14 -39.34
CA ALA A 21 -3.02 -31.56 -38.70
C ALA A 21 -3.15 -32.02 -37.24
N ALA A 22 -2.91 -33.31 -36.97
CA ALA A 22 -2.90 -33.85 -35.61
C ALA A 22 -1.79 -33.20 -34.74
N LEU A 23 -0.61 -32.99 -35.30
CA LEU A 23 0.49 -32.26 -34.63
C LEU A 23 0.10 -30.81 -34.33
N GLY A 24 -0.51 -30.10 -35.29
CA GLY A 24 -0.98 -28.73 -35.10
C GLY A 24 -2.02 -28.62 -33.99
N TRP A 25 -3.01 -29.51 -33.98
CA TRP A 25 -4.00 -29.59 -32.90
C TRP A 25 -3.38 -29.94 -31.55
N GLY A 26 -2.38 -30.83 -31.52
CA GLY A 26 -1.64 -31.15 -30.30
C GLY A 26 -0.94 -29.92 -29.71
N VAL A 27 -0.28 -29.11 -30.54
CA VAL A 27 0.36 -27.87 -30.09
C VAL A 27 -0.67 -26.88 -29.54
N ILE A 28 -1.82 -26.71 -30.21
CA ILE A 28 -2.90 -25.82 -29.75
C ILE A 28 -3.42 -26.27 -28.37
N LEU A 29 -3.65 -27.57 -28.18
CA LEU A 29 -4.11 -28.12 -26.91
C LEU A 29 -3.10 -27.92 -25.79
N VAL A 30 -1.80 -28.13 -26.06
CA VAL A 30 -0.73 -27.89 -25.08
C VAL A 30 -0.66 -26.41 -24.70
N LEU A 31 -0.73 -25.50 -25.68
CA LEU A 31 -0.75 -24.06 -25.42
C LEU A 31 -1.99 -23.64 -24.61
N ALA A 32 -3.17 -24.17 -24.95
CA ALA A 32 -4.39 -23.91 -24.19
C ALA A 32 -4.31 -24.43 -22.74
N ALA A 33 -3.73 -25.62 -22.54
CA ALA A 33 -3.51 -26.18 -21.21
C ALA A 33 -2.51 -25.36 -20.38
N LEU A 34 -1.42 -24.90 -21.00
CA LEU A 34 -0.44 -24.02 -20.35
C LEU A 34 -1.08 -22.68 -19.94
N LEU A 35 -1.80 -22.03 -20.86
CA LEU A 35 -2.51 -20.78 -20.58
C LEU A 35 -3.57 -20.96 -19.48
N GLY A 36 -4.34 -22.05 -19.52
CA GLY A 36 -5.31 -22.38 -18.48
C GLY A 36 -4.66 -22.57 -17.11
N THR A 37 -3.52 -23.26 -17.06
CA THR A 37 -2.76 -23.49 -15.80
C THR A 37 -2.22 -22.19 -15.22
N ILE A 38 -1.65 -21.32 -16.05
CA ILE A 38 -1.16 -19.99 -15.64
C ILE A 38 -2.33 -19.12 -15.17
N TYR A 39 -3.47 -19.16 -15.85
CA TYR A 39 -4.65 -18.39 -15.49
C TYR A 39 -5.23 -18.81 -14.13
N VAL A 40 -5.41 -20.11 -13.91
CA VAL A 40 -5.95 -20.65 -12.64
C VAL A 40 -5.01 -20.39 -11.46
N SER A 41 -3.69 -20.53 -11.67
CA SER A 41 -2.70 -20.26 -10.61
C SER A 41 -2.65 -18.77 -10.20
N GLN A 42 -2.87 -17.84 -11.14
CA GLN A 42 -2.94 -16.41 -10.85
C GLN A 42 -4.19 -16.03 -10.04
N ALA A 43 -5.35 -16.59 -10.38
CA ALA A 43 -6.61 -16.32 -9.67
C ALA A 43 -6.53 -16.66 -8.17
N SER A 44 -5.83 -17.74 -7.83
CA SER A 44 -5.64 -18.17 -6.43
C SER A 44 -4.75 -17.21 -5.63
N ARG A 45 -3.69 -16.68 -6.26
CA ARG A 45 -2.80 -15.69 -5.60
C ARG A 45 -3.55 -14.38 -5.35
N ILE A 46 -4.31 -13.88 -6.32
CA ILE A 46 -5.09 -12.63 -6.19
C ILE A 46 -6.13 -12.76 -5.06
N ALA A 47 -6.85 -13.89 -4.99
CA ALA A 47 -7.83 -14.12 -3.94
C ALA A 47 -7.20 -14.14 -2.52
N SER A 48 -6.01 -14.73 -2.38
CA SER A 48 -5.30 -14.76 -1.10
C SER A 48 -4.80 -13.38 -0.65
N VAL A 49 -4.27 -12.59 -1.59
CA VAL A 49 -3.82 -11.22 -1.33
C VAL A 49 -4.99 -10.31 -1.01
N GLY A 50 -6.09 -10.40 -1.76
CA GLY A 50 -7.32 -9.62 -1.49
C GLY A 50 -7.89 -9.91 -0.10
N ARG A 51 -7.95 -11.18 0.33
CA ARG A 51 -8.35 -11.53 1.70
C ARG A 51 -7.42 -10.90 2.74
N ARG A 52 -6.11 -10.92 2.50
CA ARG A 52 -5.14 -10.34 3.43
C ARG A 52 -5.26 -8.82 3.53
N VAL A 53 -5.49 -8.15 2.41
CA VAL A 53 -5.79 -6.71 2.36
C VAL A 53 -7.05 -6.40 3.16
N GLN A 54 -8.13 -7.18 2.98
CA GLN A 54 -9.37 -6.97 3.73
C GLN A 54 -9.16 -7.12 5.25
N ILE A 55 -8.40 -8.12 5.68
CA ILE A 55 -8.07 -8.31 7.11
C ILE A 55 -7.32 -7.10 7.65
N LEU A 56 -6.28 -6.64 6.94
CA LEU A 56 -5.49 -5.48 7.36
C LEU A 56 -6.31 -4.18 7.39
N GLN A 57 -7.23 -3.98 6.44
CA GLN A 57 -8.12 -2.82 6.45
C GLN A 57 -9.09 -2.84 7.64
N ASN A 58 -9.59 -4.02 8.00
CA ASN A 58 -10.46 -4.16 9.17
C ASN A 58 -9.67 -3.87 10.45
N GLU A 59 -8.45 -4.41 10.56
CA GLU A 59 -7.55 -4.16 11.70
C GLU A 59 -7.18 -2.67 11.82
N LEU A 60 -6.80 -2.02 10.71
CA LEU A 60 -6.56 -0.57 10.68
C LEU A 60 -7.78 0.22 11.16
N THR A 61 -8.97 -0.17 10.73
CA THR A 61 -10.22 0.51 11.11
C THR A 61 -10.47 0.39 12.60
N GLU A 62 -10.22 -0.79 13.17
CA GLU A 62 -10.38 -1.04 14.60
C GLU A 62 -9.38 -0.22 15.43
N LEU A 63 -8.09 -0.26 15.07
CA LEU A 63 -7.05 0.52 15.73
C LEU A 63 -7.33 2.02 15.69
N LYS A 64 -7.83 2.54 14.56
CA LYS A 64 -8.23 3.94 14.46
C LYS A 64 -9.37 4.31 15.40
N ARG A 65 -10.32 3.40 15.63
CA ARG A 65 -11.41 3.65 16.59
C ARG A 65 -10.87 3.68 18.01
N GLU A 66 -10.07 2.69 18.38
CA GLU A 66 -9.44 2.61 19.69
C GLU A 66 -8.59 3.85 19.99
N ASN A 67 -7.80 4.31 19.01
CA ASN A 67 -7.01 5.53 19.15
C ASN A 67 -7.89 6.78 19.35
N ASN A 68 -8.95 6.96 18.57
CA ASN A 68 -9.89 8.07 18.76
C ASN A 68 -10.58 8.05 20.13
N ASP A 69 -10.90 6.87 20.65
CA ASP A 69 -11.51 6.72 21.97
C ASP A 69 -10.50 7.06 23.08
N LEU A 70 -9.24 6.64 22.94
CA LEU A 70 -8.15 7.04 23.85
C LEU A 70 -7.90 8.55 23.82
N GLU A 71 -7.88 9.18 22.64
CA GLU A 71 -7.73 10.63 22.52
C GLU A 71 -8.86 11.38 23.23
N ARG A 72 -10.10 10.88 23.12
CA ARG A 72 -11.25 11.43 23.86
C ARG A 72 -11.08 11.29 25.37
N ASP A 73 -10.62 10.13 25.84
CA ASP A 73 -10.40 9.89 27.27
C ASP A 73 -9.29 10.80 27.82
N ILE A 74 -8.21 10.99 27.07
CA ILE A 74 -7.14 11.93 27.40
C ILE A 74 -7.69 13.35 27.49
N ALA A 75 -8.43 13.81 26.47
CA ALA A 75 -9.03 15.14 26.47
C ALA A 75 -10.02 15.33 27.64
N ALA A 76 -10.80 14.31 27.97
CA ALA A 76 -11.70 14.34 29.12
C ALA A 76 -10.93 14.39 30.45
N ALA A 77 -9.82 13.65 30.57
CA ALA A 77 -8.97 13.64 31.75
C ALA A 77 -8.22 14.97 31.95
N GLN A 78 -7.76 15.59 30.87
CA GLN A 78 -7.10 16.90 30.85
C GLN A 78 -8.09 18.06 30.89
N SER A 79 -9.41 17.81 30.81
CA SER A 79 -10.40 18.88 30.81
C SER A 79 -10.28 19.70 32.09
N LEU A 80 -10.11 21.02 31.91
CA LEU A 80 -9.98 21.98 33.00
C LEU A 80 -11.14 21.87 33.99
N GLU A 81 -12.33 21.57 33.47
CA GLU A 81 -13.56 21.41 34.24
C GLU A 81 -13.51 20.22 35.21
N ARG A 82 -12.96 19.08 34.77
CA ARG A 82 -12.74 17.92 35.64
C ARG A 82 -11.63 18.20 36.67
N LEU A 83 -10.54 18.84 36.26
CA LEU A 83 -9.45 19.24 37.16
C LEU A 83 -9.94 20.21 38.24
N GLN A 84 -10.77 21.18 37.87
CA GLN A 84 -11.34 22.15 38.81
C GLN A 84 -12.36 21.49 39.75
N ALA A 85 -13.22 20.60 39.25
CA ALA A 85 -14.12 19.83 40.09
C ALA A 85 -13.36 18.93 41.10
N GLU A 86 -12.25 18.33 40.68
CA GLU A 86 -11.36 17.56 41.54
C GLU A 86 -10.70 18.44 42.60
N ALA A 87 -10.17 19.60 42.20
CA ALA A 87 -9.53 20.54 43.10
C ALA A 87 -10.50 21.01 44.21
N VAL A 88 -11.72 21.37 43.83
CA VAL A 88 -12.77 21.74 44.79
C VAL A 88 -13.10 20.58 45.74
N ARG A 89 -13.19 19.34 45.23
CA ARG A 89 -13.44 18.15 46.06
C ARG A 89 -12.32 17.88 47.06
N LEU A 90 -11.08 18.16 46.68
CA LEU A 90 -9.90 18.04 47.56
C LEU A 90 -9.78 19.22 48.55
N GLY A 91 -10.68 20.21 48.48
CA GLY A 91 -10.71 21.35 49.37
C GLY A 91 -9.80 22.51 48.94
N PHE A 92 -9.30 22.48 47.69
CA PHE A 92 -8.63 23.65 47.13
C PHE A 92 -9.65 24.77 46.88
N VAL A 93 -9.17 25.99 47.01
CA VAL A 93 -9.91 27.23 46.76
C VAL A 93 -9.13 28.09 45.78
N GLU A 94 -9.80 29.04 45.15
CA GLU A 94 -9.14 30.02 44.30
C GLU A 94 -8.19 30.87 45.16
N ALA A 95 -6.93 30.99 44.74
CA ALA A 95 -5.90 31.69 45.49
C ALA A 95 -6.05 33.21 45.32
N ASP A 96 -6.00 33.96 46.43
CA ASP A 96 -5.90 35.42 46.37
C ASP A 96 -4.45 35.82 46.06
N PRO A 97 -4.18 36.97 45.41
CA PRO A 97 -2.82 37.49 45.25
C PRO A 97 -1.96 37.50 46.52
N GLU A 98 -2.56 37.62 47.70
CA GLU A 98 -1.85 37.57 48.98
C GLU A 98 -1.38 36.15 49.38
N ASP A 99 -1.99 35.10 48.82
CA ASP A 99 -1.68 33.69 49.10
C ASP A 99 -0.57 33.11 48.19
N ILE A 100 -0.06 33.89 47.23
CA ILE A 100 0.89 33.43 46.21
C ILE A 100 2.33 33.78 46.61
N GLU A 101 3.13 32.75 46.92
CA GLU A 101 4.56 32.89 47.17
C GLU A 101 5.37 32.60 45.88
N TYR A 102 6.17 33.58 45.45
CA TYR A 102 7.05 33.44 44.28
C TYR A 102 8.44 32.99 44.69
N ILE A 103 8.86 31.82 44.20
CA ILE A 103 10.20 31.28 44.44
C ILE A 103 11.01 31.39 43.14
N ILE A 104 12.20 31.98 43.22
CA ILE A 104 13.15 32.00 42.11
C ILE A 104 13.87 30.66 42.09
N VAL A 105 13.69 29.88 41.04
CA VAL A 105 14.41 28.61 40.83
C VAL A 105 15.66 28.90 40.00
N PRO A 106 16.87 28.79 40.57
CA PRO A 106 18.11 28.90 39.82
C PRO A 106 18.20 27.81 38.75
N GLU A 107 18.73 28.15 37.57
CA GLU A 107 18.90 27.21 36.46
C GLU A 107 17.61 26.45 36.05
N TYR A 108 16.45 27.12 36.05
CA TYR A 108 15.20 26.52 35.54
C TYR A 108 15.41 26.00 34.11
N PRO A 109 15.15 24.71 33.83
CA PRO A 109 15.34 24.17 32.50
C PRO A 109 14.42 24.90 31.54
N VAL A 110 15.00 25.61 30.58
CA VAL A 110 14.24 26.04 29.40
C VAL A 110 13.89 24.75 28.68
N GLU A 111 12.60 24.42 28.61
CA GLU A 111 12.11 23.42 27.65
C GLU A 111 12.56 23.91 26.27
N ILE A 112 13.69 23.39 25.84
CA ILE A 112 14.07 23.39 24.43
C ILE A 112 12.94 22.57 23.84
N GLU A 113 12.07 23.17 23.02
CA GLU A 113 11.04 22.43 22.31
C GLU A 113 11.73 21.23 21.65
N GLU A 114 11.63 20.06 22.27
CA GLU A 114 12.02 18.81 21.65
C GLU A 114 11.08 18.75 20.47
N THR A 115 11.63 19.00 19.29
CA THR A 115 10.93 18.91 18.02
C THR A 115 10.28 17.55 18.05
N ASP A 116 8.97 17.51 18.31
CA ASP A 116 8.27 16.24 18.47
C ASP A 116 8.56 15.48 17.17
N PRO A 117 9.17 14.28 17.22
CA PRO A 117 9.46 13.54 16.00
C PRO A 117 8.20 13.27 15.17
N LEU A 118 7.01 13.44 15.75
CA LEU A 118 5.70 13.36 15.11
C LEU A 118 5.12 14.73 14.70
N GLU A 119 5.71 15.85 15.14
CA GLU A 119 5.41 17.16 14.57
C GLU A 119 6.02 17.19 13.16
N ILE A 120 5.18 16.84 12.20
CA ILE A 120 5.45 17.00 10.78
C ILE A 120 5.47 18.50 10.49
N MET A 121 6.54 19.18 10.89
CA MET A 121 6.93 20.40 10.18
C MET A 121 6.96 20.00 8.70
N PRO A 122 6.33 20.75 7.79
CA PRO A 122 6.48 20.49 6.37
C PRO A 122 7.96 20.60 6.08
N THR A 123 8.65 19.46 6.07
CA THR A 123 9.98 19.34 5.50
C THR A 123 9.73 19.75 4.07
N VAL A 124 10.13 20.99 3.76
CA VAL A 124 10.29 21.45 2.39
C VAL A 124 11.36 20.53 1.84
N THR A 125 10.91 19.36 1.40
CA THR A 125 11.67 18.44 0.58
C THR A 125 12.09 19.33 -0.55
N ALA A 126 13.38 19.67 -0.60
CA ALA A 126 13.92 20.57 -1.60
C ALA A 126 13.32 20.14 -2.93
N VAL A 127 12.44 20.97 -3.48
CA VAL A 127 11.78 20.69 -4.75
C VAL A 127 12.95 20.45 -5.69
N PRO A 128 13.14 19.23 -6.23
CA PRO A 128 14.22 19.00 -7.16
C PRO A 128 14.08 20.06 -8.26
N PRO A 129 15.18 20.69 -8.68
CA PRO A 129 15.13 21.79 -9.63
C PRO A 129 14.20 21.38 -10.76
N PRO A 130 13.17 22.20 -11.10
CA PRO A 130 12.20 21.83 -12.10
C PRO A 130 12.95 21.43 -13.36
N ALA A 131 12.59 20.27 -13.93
CA ALA A 131 13.21 19.78 -15.15
C ALA A 131 13.26 20.94 -16.16
N GLN A 132 14.47 21.39 -16.50
CA GLN A 132 14.63 22.57 -17.35
C GLN A 132 14.15 22.27 -18.78
N THR A 133 13.94 20.99 -19.11
CA THR A 133 13.47 20.54 -20.42
C THR A 133 12.41 19.44 -20.29
N VAL A 134 11.36 19.52 -21.10
CA VAL A 134 10.27 18.52 -21.20
C VAL A 134 10.79 17.09 -21.44
N ARG A 135 11.89 16.94 -22.18
CA ARG A 135 12.57 15.66 -22.43
C ARG A 135 13.08 15.01 -21.15
N GLU A 136 13.62 15.80 -20.23
CA GLU A 136 14.16 15.31 -18.96
C GLU A 136 13.02 14.92 -18.02
N ALA A 137 11.95 15.72 -17.98
CA ALA A 137 10.72 15.39 -17.25
C ALA A 137 10.08 14.08 -17.76
N LEU A 138 9.99 13.90 -19.09
CA LEU A 138 9.46 12.69 -19.71
C LEU A 138 10.34 11.46 -19.42
N TRP A 139 11.66 11.64 -19.42
CA TRP A 139 12.58 10.54 -19.13
C TRP A 139 12.50 10.11 -17.67
N LEU A 140 12.45 11.06 -16.74
CA LEU A 140 12.29 10.80 -15.31
C LEU A 140 10.95 10.11 -15.02
N TYR A 141 9.86 10.57 -15.62
CA TYR A 141 8.55 9.93 -15.48
C TYR A 141 8.54 8.51 -16.05
N LEU A 142 9.18 8.29 -17.20
CA LEU A 142 9.19 6.97 -17.85
C LEU A 142 10.04 5.96 -17.07
N SER A 143 11.22 6.36 -16.58
CA SER A 143 12.11 5.47 -15.84
C SER A 143 11.52 5.08 -14.48
N ASP A 144 10.89 6.04 -13.80
CA ASP A 144 10.17 5.83 -12.55
C ASP A 144 9.02 4.83 -12.75
N ARG A 145 8.16 5.08 -13.74
CA ARG A 145 7.03 4.20 -14.06
C ARG A 145 7.46 2.79 -14.49
N PHE A 146 8.57 2.67 -15.22
CA PHE A 146 9.08 1.37 -15.65
C PHE A 146 9.71 0.59 -14.49
N SER A 147 10.44 1.28 -13.61
CA SER A 147 11.00 0.70 -12.39
C SER A 147 9.88 0.19 -11.47
N ASP A 148 8.83 0.98 -11.26
CA ASP A 148 7.68 0.61 -10.43
C ASP A 148 6.92 -0.58 -10.99
N PHE A 149 6.80 -0.66 -12.32
CA PHE A 149 6.18 -1.80 -13.00
C PHE A 149 6.96 -3.10 -12.80
N ILE A 150 8.30 -3.05 -12.89
CA ILE A 150 9.17 -4.22 -12.63
C ILE A 150 9.20 -4.58 -11.14
N ARG A 151 9.07 -3.58 -10.27
CA ARG A 151 9.05 -3.74 -8.80
C ARG A 151 7.70 -4.20 -8.26
N GLY A 152 6.63 -4.13 -9.07
CA GLY A 152 5.29 -4.57 -8.70
C GLY A 152 4.55 -3.58 -7.78
N GLU A 153 4.99 -2.32 -7.75
CA GLU A 153 4.43 -1.26 -6.90
C GLU A 153 3.44 -0.38 -7.68
N ALA A 154 2.58 -0.99 -8.50
CA ALA A 154 1.41 -0.30 -9.03
C ALA A 154 0.36 -0.13 -7.92
N ARG A 155 0.63 0.74 -6.95
CA ARG A 155 -0.36 1.29 -6.03
C ARG A 155 -0.79 2.67 -6.51
N GLU A 156 -2.06 2.71 -6.89
CA GLU A 156 -3.02 3.78 -6.59
C GLU A 156 -2.68 5.20 -7.07
N GLN A 157 -3.39 5.61 -8.12
CA GLN A 157 -4.15 6.87 -8.10
C GLN A 157 -5.61 6.53 -8.30
#